data_AF-E2AKS4-F1
#
_entry.id   AF-E2AKS4-F1
#
_cell.length_a   1.000
_cell.length_b   1.000
_cell.length_c   1.000
_cell.angle_alpha   90.00
_cell.angle_beta   90.00
_cell.angle_gamma   90.00
#
_symmetry.space_group_name_H-M   'P 1'
#
loop_
_entity.id
_entity.type
_entity.pdbx_description
1 polymer ?
#
loop_
_entity_poly.entity_id
_entity_poly.type
_entity_poly.pdbx_seq_one_letter_code
_entity_poly.pdbx_strand_id
1 'polypeptide(L)'
;YHEKNFKLIFEILSNNGYPTNFIFSIITNRIKSLIHNSMTPPSSLTSHPSSSSSHSFFVFPYIKGVIEHFKEIAAKLDKSLAYVVLNKLNRFIKMHKNPLPIDKHSN
;
A
#
# COMPACT_ATOMS: atom_id res chain seq x y z
N TYR A 1 -10.07 7.91 26.06
CA TYR A 1 -10.29 6.85 25.06
C TYR A 1 -9.01 6.05 24.77
N HIS A 2 -7.82 6.66 24.77
CA HIS A 2 -6.55 5.97 24.50
C HIS A 2 -6.29 4.74 25.38
N GLU A 3 -6.51 4.83 26.69
CA GLU A 3 -6.28 3.71 27.62
C GLU A 3 -7.12 2.46 27.27
N LYS A 4 -8.41 2.65 26.98
CA LYS A 4 -9.30 1.56 26.54
C LYS A 4 -8.79 0.91 25.25
N ASN A 5 -8.27 1.70 24.32
CA ASN A 5 -7.72 1.19 23.06
C ASN A 5 -6.41 0.41 23.29
N PHE A 6 -5.53 0.89 24.16
CA PHE A 6 -4.31 0.15 24.50
C PHE A 6 -4.61 -1.17 25.21
N LYS A 7 -5.57 -1.16 26.13
CA LYS A 7 -6.03 -2.39 26.80
C LYS A 7 -6.57 -3.41 25.78
N LEU A 8 -7.41 -2.95 24.85
CA LEU A 8 -7.95 -3.80 23.78
C LEU A 8 -6.84 -4.40 22.89
N ILE A 9 -5.87 -3.58 22.46
CA ILE A 9 -4.74 -4.06 21.65
C ILE A 9 -3.93 -5.10 22.41
N PHE A 10 -3.63 -4.83 23.68
CA PHE A 10 -2.85 -5.75 24.52
C PHE A 10 -3.58 -7.08 24.70
N GLU A 11 -4.88 -7.05 25.02
CA GLU A 11 -5.71 -8.24 25.20
C GLU A 11 -5.77 -9.07 23.93
N ILE A 12 -6.03 -8.46 22.76
CA ILE A 12 -6.06 -9.15 21.48
C ILE A 12 -4.71 -9.83 21.20
N LEU A 13 -3.60 -9.10 21.31
CA LEU A 13 -2.28 -9.64 20.96
C LEU A 13 -1.83 -10.70 21.97
N SER A 14 -2.11 -10.51 23.26
CA SER A 14 -1.81 -11.50 24.28
C SER A 14 -2.60 -12.80 24.07
N ASN A 15 -3.90 -12.70 23.75
CA ASN A 15 -4.75 -13.87 23.48
C ASN A 15 -4.34 -14.63 22.21
N ASN A 16 -3.60 -13.99 21.30
CA ASN A 16 -3.02 -14.63 20.12
C ASN A 16 -1.60 -15.19 20.37
N GLY A 17 -1.12 -15.19 21.61
CA GLY A 17 0.17 -15.80 21.97
C GLY A 17 1.40 -14.97 21.60
N TYR A 18 1.25 -13.67 21.33
CA TYR A 18 2.40 -12.81 21.05
C TYR A 18 3.20 -12.53 22.33
N PRO A 19 4.56 -12.57 22.28
CA PRO A 19 5.38 -12.24 23.43
C PRO A 19 5.16 -10.80 23.90
N THR A 20 5.09 -10.60 25.22
CA THR A 20 4.86 -9.28 25.83
C THR A 20 5.89 -8.23 25.39
N ASN A 21 7.17 -8.61 25.33
CA ASN A 21 8.25 -7.72 24.86
C ASN A 21 8.03 -7.27 23.40
N PHE A 22 7.55 -8.18 22.55
CA PHE A 22 7.24 -7.87 21.16
C PHE A 22 6.09 -6.86 21.07
N ILE A 23 4.99 -7.11 21.80
CA ILE A 23 3.81 -6.24 21.83
C ILE A 23 4.20 -4.80 22.20
N PHE A 24 4.93 -4.64 23.31
CA PHE A 24 5.36 -3.31 23.75
C PHE A 24 6.29 -2.63 22.74
N SER A 25 7.25 -3.35 22.16
CA SER A 25 8.16 -2.78 21.15
C SER A 25 7.41 -2.23 19.94
N ILE A 26 6.40 -2.95 19.45
CA ILE A 26 5.58 -2.55 18.30
C ILE A 26 4.72 -1.34 18.64
N ILE A 27 4.06 -1.34 19.80
CA ILE A 27 3.22 -0.23 20.25
C ILE A 27 4.08 1.05 20.38
N THR A 28 5.24 0.96 21.05
CA THR A 28 6.15 2.10 21.21
C THR A 28 6.65 2.64 19.88
N ASN A 29 7.09 1.77 18.97
CA ASN A 29 7.58 2.18 17.66
C ASN A 29 6.48 2.88 16.84
N ARG A 30 5.26 2.36 16.89
CA ARG A 30 4.11 2.96 16.20
C ARG A 30 3.74 4.32 16.77
N ILE A 31 3.73 4.48 18.09
CA ILE A 31 3.49 5.79 18.74
C ILE A 31 4.57 6.79 18.32
N LYS A 32 5.85 6.41 18.37
CA LYS A 32 6.97 7.26 17.92
C LYS A 32 6.80 7.69 16.47
N SER A 33 6.44 6.76 15.59
CA SER A 33 6.20 7.05 14.16
C SER A 33 5.03 8.01 13.95
N LEU A 34 3.93 7.84 14.67
CA LEU A 34 2.78 8.74 14.60
C LEU A 34 3.12 10.14 15.10
N ILE A 35 3.84 10.25 16.22
CA ILE A 35 4.31 11.53 16.76
C ILE A 35 5.22 12.23 15.74
N HIS A 36 6.22 11.51 15.22
CA HIS A 36 7.13 12.05 14.22
C HIS A 36 6.39 12.56 12.97
N ASN A 37 5.45 11.76 12.43
CA ASN A 37 4.66 12.16 11.26
C ASN A 37 3.71 13.34 11.53
N SER A 38 3.25 13.51 12.78
CA SER A 38 2.41 14.65 13.18
C SER A 38 3.22 15.92 13.47
N MET A 39 4.47 15.78 13.89
CA MET A 39 5.38 16.89 14.20
C MET A 39 6.18 17.36 12.99
N THR A 40 6.35 16.53 11.96
CA THR A 40 6.83 17.02 10.68
C THR A 40 5.75 17.92 10.09
N PRO A 41 5.97 19.25 9.96
CA PRO A 41 5.08 20.06 9.17
C PRO A 41 4.98 19.42 7.78
N PRO A 42 3.83 19.48 7.08
CA PRO A 42 3.81 19.16 5.67
C PRO A 42 4.86 20.07 5.07
N SER A 43 5.96 19.49 4.58
CA SER A 43 7.04 20.29 4.03
C SER A 43 6.39 21.21 3.00
N SER A 44 6.34 22.51 3.33
CA SER A 44 6.39 23.54 2.32
C SER A 44 7.43 23.07 1.34
N LEU A 45 7.06 23.03 0.05
CA LEU A 45 7.93 22.67 -1.05
C LEU A 45 9.26 23.40 -0.86
N THR A 46 10.19 22.73 -0.20
CA THR A 46 11.53 23.26 -0.01
C THR A 46 12.16 22.83 -1.29
N SER A 47 12.21 23.78 -2.21
CA SER A 47 12.93 23.77 -3.46
C SER A 47 14.40 23.45 -3.16
N HIS A 48 14.69 22.19 -2.91
CA HIS A 48 15.97 21.63 -3.26
C HIS A 48 16.05 21.72 -4.78
N PRO A 49 17.07 22.35 -5.38
CA PRO A 49 17.42 22.09 -6.77
C PRO A 49 18.09 20.70 -6.80
N SER A 50 17.35 19.68 -6.37
CA SER A 50 17.65 18.31 -6.77
C SER A 50 16.99 18.18 -8.12
N SER A 51 17.78 17.87 -9.13
CA SER A 51 17.40 17.41 -10.45
C SER A 51 16.60 16.10 -10.39
N SER A 52 15.60 16.00 -9.50
CA SER A 52 14.62 14.94 -9.48
C SER A 52 13.62 15.22 -10.59
N SER A 53 14.03 14.94 -11.83
CA SER A 53 13.11 14.77 -12.94
C SER A 53 11.98 13.87 -12.45
N SER A 54 10.77 14.42 -12.30
CA SER A 54 9.63 13.61 -11.93
C SER A 54 9.43 12.60 -13.06
N HIS A 55 9.93 11.38 -12.87
CA HIS A 55 9.78 10.33 -13.86
C HIS A 55 8.29 10.03 -13.96
N SER A 56 7.71 10.50 -15.05
CA SER A 56 6.31 10.34 -15.36
C SER A 56 6.19 9.11 -16.24
N PHE A 57 5.27 8.22 -15.86
CA PHE A 57 5.10 6.92 -16.49
C PHE A 57 3.78 6.84 -17.23
N PHE A 58 3.81 6.29 -18.44
CA PHE A 58 2.61 5.73 -19.05
C PHE A 58 2.41 4.31 -18.52
N VAL A 59 1.18 3.96 -18.17
CA VAL A 59 0.83 2.61 -17.72
C VAL A 59 0.03 1.93 -18.82
N PHE A 60 0.52 0.80 -19.32
CA PHE A 60 -0.10 0.06 -20.41
C PHE A 60 -0.26 -1.43 -20.08
N PRO A 61 -1.38 -2.09 -20.45
CA PRO A 61 -1.49 -3.53 -20.32
C PRO A 61 -0.48 -4.26 -21.21
N TYR A 62 0.17 -5.31 -20.71
CA TYR A 62 1.13 -6.05 -21.53
C TYR A 62 0.45 -6.77 -22.71
N ILE A 63 0.59 -6.24 -23.93
CA ILE A 63 0.12 -6.84 -25.18
C ILE A 63 1.33 -6.95 -26.13
N LYS A 64 1.79 -8.18 -26.37
CA LYS A 64 2.90 -8.48 -27.27
C LYS A 64 2.61 -7.93 -28.67
N GLY A 65 3.56 -7.20 -29.25
CA GLY A 65 3.44 -6.58 -30.58
C GLY A 65 2.94 -5.13 -30.56
N VAL A 66 2.17 -4.71 -29.55
CA VAL A 66 1.67 -3.31 -29.45
C VAL A 66 2.63 -2.42 -28.66
N ILE A 67 3.31 -3.00 -27.68
CA ILE A 67 4.16 -2.29 -26.74
C ILE A 67 5.45 -1.79 -27.35
N GLU A 68 5.98 -2.54 -28.31
CA GLU A 68 7.21 -2.23 -29.01
C GLU A 68 7.07 -0.88 -29.75
N HIS A 69 5.91 -0.63 -30.37
CA HIS A 69 5.58 0.66 -30.98
C HIS A 69 5.37 1.76 -29.93
N PHE A 70 4.71 1.45 -28.82
CA PHE A 70 4.44 2.43 -27.78
C PHE A 70 5.70 2.86 -27.01
N LYS A 71 6.68 1.96 -26.88
CA LYS A 71 7.99 2.26 -26.29
C LYS A 71 8.71 3.37 -27.03
N GLU A 72 8.64 3.37 -28.36
CA GLU A 72 9.23 4.41 -29.20
C GLU A 72 8.55 5.77 -28.95
N ILE A 73 7.22 5.78 -28.83
CA ILE A 73 6.44 6.99 -28.53
C ILE A 73 6.76 7.53 -27.13
N ALA A 74 6.85 6.65 -26.12
CA ALA A 74 7.18 7.03 -24.76
C ALA A 74 8.57 7.67 -24.66
N ALA A 75 9.55 7.10 -25.37
CA ALA A 75 10.90 7.66 -25.45
C ALA A 75 10.92 9.06 -26.10
N LYS A 76 10.12 9.29 -27.16
CA LYS A 76 9.98 10.62 -27.79
C LYS A 76 9.39 11.68 -26.86
N LEU A 77 8.59 11.26 -25.88
CA LEU A 77 7.91 12.14 -24.93
C LEU A 77 8.70 12.34 -23.62
N ASP A 78 9.91 11.78 -23.52
CA ASP A 78 10.71 11.74 -22.28
C ASP A 78 9.92 11.13 -21.10
N LYS A 79 9.14 10.07 -21.40
CA LYS A 79 8.34 9.33 -20.43
C LYS A 79 8.77 7.88 -20.39
N SER A 80 8.72 7.30 -19.20
CA SER A 80 8.97 5.88 -19.03
C SER A 80 7.68 5.07 -19.22
N LEU A 81 7.82 3.81 -19.65
CA LEU A 81 6.69 2.90 -19.86
C LEU A 81 6.64 1.86 -18.74
N ALA A 82 5.50 1.77 -18.05
CA ALA A 82 5.21 0.77 -17.04
C ALA A 82 4.16 -0.21 -17.56
N TYR A 83 4.32 -1.49 -17.22
CA TYR A 83 3.43 -2.56 -17.68
C TYR A 83 2.50 -3.02 -16.57
N VAL A 84 1.24 -3.26 -16.92
CA VAL A 84 0.27 -3.91 -16.03
C VAL A 84 -0.17 -5.25 -16.63
N VAL A 85 -0.23 -6.28 -15.80
CA VAL A 85 -0.85 -7.56 -16.17
C VAL A 85 -2.32 -7.49 -15.77
N LEU A 86 -3.22 -7.66 -16.74
CA LEU A 86 -4.66 -7.66 -16.48
C LEU A 86 -5.12 -8.95 -15.79
N ASN A 87 -4.52 -10.08 -16.16
CA ASN A 87 -4.84 -11.39 -15.62
C ASN A 87 -3.98 -11.70 -14.38
N LYS A 88 -4.18 -10.96 -13.30
CA LYS A 88 -3.54 -11.25 -12.01
C LYS A 88 -4.21 -12.46 -11.36
N LEU A 89 -3.39 -13.31 -10.74
CA LEU A 89 -3.86 -14.52 -10.04
C LEU A 89 -4.88 -14.20 -8.92
N ASN A 90 -4.77 -13.00 -8.32
CA ASN A 90 -5.69 -12.53 -7.29
C ASN A 90 -7.16 -12.35 -7.76
N ARG A 91 -7.41 -12.36 -9.07
CA ARG A 91 -8.75 -12.42 -9.65
C ARG A 91 -9.42 -13.76 -9.34
N PHE A 92 -8.64 -14.84 -9.34
CA PHE A 92 -9.11 -16.21 -9.10
C PHE A 92 -8.89 -16.65 -7.66
N ILE A 93 -7.73 -16.30 -7.09
CA ILE A 93 -7.29 -16.72 -5.76
C ILE A 93 -7.23 -15.50 -4.86
N LYS A 94 -8.28 -15.29 -4.08
CA LYS A 94 -8.31 -14.21 -3.08
C LYS A 94 -7.59 -14.67 -1.82
N MET A 95 -6.63 -13.88 -1.36
CA MET A 95 -5.98 -14.11 -0.07
C MET A 95 -7.05 -14.00 1.03
N HIS A 96 -7.31 -15.11 1.73
CA HIS A 96 -8.19 -15.25 2.91
C HIS A 96 -9.73 -15.36 2.80
N LYS A 97 -10.39 -15.67 1.66
CA LYS A 97 -11.85 -15.94 1.70
C LYS A 97 -12.37 -16.98 0.70
N ASN A 98 -12.93 -18.09 1.20
CA ASN A 98 -14.19 -18.61 0.67
C ASN A 98 -15.27 -17.62 1.15
N PRO A 99 -15.87 -16.80 0.28
CA PRO A 99 -17.02 -16.00 0.70
C PRO A 99 -18.09 -16.96 1.23
N LEU A 100 -18.61 -16.71 2.44
CA LEU A 100 -19.78 -17.42 2.93
C LEU A 100 -20.92 -17.21 1.92
N PRO A 101 -21.75 -18.23 1.66
CA PRO A 101 -22.93 -18.04 0.83
C PRO A 101 -23.74 -16.87 1.39
N ILE A 102 -24.05 -15.89 0.55
CA ILE A 102 -25.03 -14.87 0.89
C ILE A 102 -26.36 -15.58 0.77
N ASP A 103 -26.97 -15.94 1.89
CA ASP A 103 -28.34 -16.44 1.91
C ASP A 103 -29.23 -15.38 1.28
N LYS A 104 -29.73 -15.68 0.09
CA LYS A 104 -30.76 -14.88 -0.56
C LYS A 104 -32.04 -15.12 0.22
N HIS A 105 -32.30 -14.32 1.25
CA HIS A 105 -33.65 -14.18 1.76
C HIS A 105 -34.51 -13.58 0.65
N SER A 106 -35.13 -14.45 -0.15
CA SER A 106 -36.29 -14.08 -0.94
C SER A 106 -37.42 -13.80 0.03
N ASN A 107 -37.93 -12.58 -0.03
CA ASN A 107 -39.25 -12.24 0.50
C ASN A 107 -40.33 -12.92 -0.35
#